data_AF-A0A7V9U8L8-F1
#
_entry.id   AF-A0A7V9U8L8-F1
#
_cell.length_a   1.000
_cell.length_b   1.000
_cell.length_c   1.000
_cell.angle_alpha   90.00
_cell.angle_beta   90.00
_cell.angle_gamma   90.00
#
_symmetry.space_group_name_H-M   'P 1'
#
loop_
_entity.id
_entity.type
_entity.pdbx_description
1 polymer ?
#
loop_
_entity_poly.entity_id
_entity_poly.type
_entity_poly.pdbx_seq_one_letter_code
_entity_poly.pdbx_strand_id
1 'polypeptide(L)'
;MTSLLDSRRAKSAVAAFASSALAFGGAAALLGAENSSASSHRESPQLADDPPVDHTDLYAFVSPDSPDMVTFIDNTWPFEDPAGGPNFFKFSEDARYNINIDSNGDAKPDITYRWTFTTTDKRGLDTFLYNNGPVTSINDATLLLKQTYTLEKIEGGKTTTLLQDAPVAPSNVGAASMPDYSALRQEAITGVDGGGASFAGQADDPFFLDLRIFDLLYGGDLSETGDDTL
;
A
#
# COMPACT_ATOMS: atom_id res chain seq x y z
N MET A 1 -20.12 -63.19 41.72
CA MET A 1 -20.94 -61.97 41.81
C MET A 1 -20.03 -60.74 41.65
N THR A 2 -19.27 -60.69 40.55
CA THR A 2 -18.07 -59.85 40.40
C THR A 2 -17.93 -59.37 38.94
N SER A 3 -19.03 -58.89 38.34
CA SER A 3 -19.02 -58.42 36.94
C SER A 3 -19.68 -57.04 36.73
N LEU A 4 -20.20 -56.41 37.78
CA LEU A 4 -20.95 -55.14 37.64
C LEU A 4 -20.17 -53.90 38.09
N LEU A 5 -19.09 -54.06 38.88
CA LEU A 5 -18.31 -52.94 39.42
C LEU A 5 -17.31 -52.36 38.40
N ASP A 6 -16.80 -53.17 37.46
CA ASP A 6 -15.79 -52.74 36.48
C ASP A 6 -16.38 -51.84 35.37
N SER A 7 -17.62 -52.11 34.96
CA SER A 7 -18.28 -51.34 33.90
C SER A 7 -18.62 -49.90 34.30
N ARG A 8 -18.78 -49.62 35.60
CA ARG A 8 -19.09 -48.27 36.10
C ARG A 8 -17.85 -47.38 36.15
N ARG A 9 -16.69 -47.92 36.52
CA ARG A 9 -15.42 -47.18 36.54
C ARG A 9 -14.93 -46.82 35.13
N ALA A 10 -15.07 -47.73 34.17
CA ALA A 10 -14.72 -47.48 32.77
C ALA A 10 -15.59 -46.37 32.14
N LYS A 11 -16.90 -46.35 32.42
CA LYS A 11 -17.82 -45.32 31.92
C LYS A 11 -17.56 -43.94 32.54
N SER A 12 -17.20 -43.86 33.82
CA SER A 12 -16.82 -42.61 34.47
C SER A 12 -15.48 -42.05 33.98
N ALA A 13 -14.51 -42.90 33.66
CA ALA A 13 -13.21 -42.48 33.12
C ALA A 13 -13.32 -41.93 31.68
N VAL A 14 -14.14 -42.56 30.83
CA VAL A 14 -14.39 -42.08 29.45
C VAL A 14 -15.18 -40.77 29.43
N ALA A 15 -16.15 -40.60 30.34
CA ALA A 15 -16.89 -39.35 30.47
C ALA A 15 -16.00 -38.20 31.00
N ALA A 16 -15.04 -38.48 31.88
CA ALA A 16 -14.10 -37.48 32.39
C ALA A 16 -13.10 -37.03 31.31
N PHE A 17 -12.62 -37.94 30.45
CA PHE A 17 -11.75 -37.62 29.31
C PHE A 17 -12.48 -36.83 28.20
N ALA A 18 -13.73 -37.19 27.89
CA ALA A 18 -14.53 -36.45 26.90
C ALA A 18 -14.82 -35.01 27.35
N SER A 19 -15.09 -34.81 28.65
CA SER A 19 -15.35 -33.49 29.24
C SER A 19 -14.11 -32.60 29.25
N SER A 20 -12.93 -33.16 29.50
CA SER A 20 -11.67 -32.41 29.56
C SER A 20 -11.11 -32.10 28.18
N ALA A 21 -11.33 -32.96 27.17
CA ALA A 21 -10.99 -32.67 25.78
C ALA A 21 -11.88 -31.55 25.17
N LEU A 22 -13.17 -31.51 25.52
CA LEU A 22 -14.08 -30.42 25.11
C LEU A 22 -13.77 -29.10 25.83
N ALA A 23 -13.35 -29.14 27.10
CA ALA A 23 -12.93 -27.95 27.84
C ALA A 23 -11.59 -27.38 27.33
N PHE A 24 -10.62 -28.22 26.94
CA PHE A 24 -9.36 -27.77 26.35
C PHE A 24 -9.52 -27.32 24.89
N GLY A 25 -10.33 -28.01 24.08
CA GLY A 25 -10.61 -27.61 22.70
C GLY A 25 -11.42 -26.30 22.60
N GLY A 26 -12.37 -26.08 23.52
CA GLY A 26 -13.13 -24.84 23.61
C GLY A 26 -12.30 -23.66 24.14
N ALA A 27 -11.37 -23.90 25.08
CA ALA A 27 -10.46 -22.87 25.56
C ALA A 27 -9.44 -22.44 24.50
N ALA A 28 -8.94 -23.35 23.66
CA ALA A 28 -8.05 -23.02 22.54
C ALA A 28 -8.76 -22.18 21.45
N ALA A 29 -10.06 -22.37 21.24
CA ALA A 29 -10.85 -21.54 20.32
C ALA A 29 -11.22 -20.15 20.87
N LEU A 30 -11.11 -19.95 22.19
CA LEU A 30 -11.35 -18.66 22.86
C LEU A 30 -10.06 -17.86 23.09
N LEU A 31 -8.89 -18.50 22.95
CA LEU A 31 -7.58 -17.85 22.99
C LEU A 31 -7.19 -17.40 21.58
N GLY A 32 -7.85 -16.33 21.14
CA GLY A 32 -7.30 -15.42 20.14
C GLY A 32 -7.23 -15.96 18.71
N ALA A 33 -8.38 -16.07 18.05
CA ALA A 33 -8.42 -15.47 16.71
C ALA A 33 -8.34 -13.95 16.95
N GLU A 34 -7.12 -13.42 17.11
CA GLU A 34 -6.93 -12.00 16.90
C GLU A 34 -7.46 -11.70 15.50
N ASN A 35 -8.23 -10.62 15.35
CA ASN A 35 -8.64 -10.17 14.04
C ASN A 35 -7.36 -9.97 13.23
N SER A 36 -7.01 -10.93 12.38
CA SER A 36 -6.07 -10.70 11.31
C SER A 36 -6.75 -9.67 10.43
N SER A 37 -6.33 -8.41 10.55
CA SER A 37 -6.56 -7.45 9.50
C SER A 37 -5.97 -8.08 8.25
N ALA A 38 -6.82 -8.40 7.28
CA ALA A 38 -6.38 -8.95 6.01
C ALA A 38 -5.35 -8.00 5.38
N SER A 39 -4.40 -8.56 4.64
CA SER A 39 -3.48 -7.78 3.81
C SER A 39 -4.28 -6.91 2.84
N SER A 40 -3.87 -5.67 2.64
CA SER A 40 -4.46 -4.72 1.70
C SER A 40 -3.98 -4.91 0.26
N HIS A 41 -3.62 -6.14 -0.12
CA HIS A 41 -3.27 -6.51 -1.48
C HIS A 41 -4.55 -6.80 -2.29
N ARG A 42 -4.47 -6.75 -3.63
CA ARG A 42 -5.58 -6.89 -4.58
C ARG A 42 -6.49 -8.11 -4.35
N GLU A 43 -6.01 -9.13 -3.65
CA GLU A 43 -6.76 -10.33 -3.30
C GLU A 43 -7.72 -10.14 -2.10
N SER A 44 -7.69 -8.99 -1.43
CA SER A 44 -8.66 -8.66 -0.38
C SER A 44 -9.99 -8.21 -1.01
N PRO A 45 -11.13 -8.84 -0.66
CA PRO A 45 -12.44 -8.49 -1.23
C PRO A 45 -12.86 -7.03 -1.00
N GLN A 46 -12.22 -6.33 -0.07
CA GLN A 46 -12.55 -4.95 0.29
C GLN A 46 -11.88 -3.91 -0.60
N LEU A 47 -10.76 -4.24 -1.26
CA LEU A 47 -9.96 -3.28 -2.05
C LEU A 47 -10.02 -3.51 -3.55
N ALA A 48 -10.65 -4.60 -4.00
CA ALA A 48 -10.82 -4.89 -5.43
C ALA A 48 -11.50 -3.75 -6.22
N ASP A 49 -12.33 -2.95 -5.54
CA ASP A 49 -13.05 -1.79 -6.12
C ASP A 49 -12.46 -0.42 -5.69
N ASP A 50 -11.32 -0.38 -4.98
CA ASP A 50 -10.62 0.85 -4.57
C ASP A 50 -9.11 0.79 -4.90
N PRO A 51 -8.75 0.82 -6.21
CA PRO A 51 -7.35 0.70 -6.66
C PRO A 51 -6.35 1.67 -6.02
N PRO A 52 -6.68 2.95 -5.75
CA PRO A 52 -5.73 3.89 -5.16
C PRO A 52 -5.20 3.51 -3.77
N VAL A 53 -5.83 2.57 -3.08
CA VAL A 53 -5.43 2.10 -1.74
C VAL A 53 -5.08 0.61 -1.72
N ASP A 54 -4.91 0.01 -2.89
CA ASP A 54 -4.37 -1.34 -3.05
C ASP A 54 -2.85 -1.27 -2.85
N HIS A 55 -2.34 -1.79 -1.73
CA HIS A 55 -0.91 -1.80 -1.45
C HIS A 55 -0.29 -3.02 -2.13
N THR A 56 0.71 -2.80 -2.97
CA THR A 56 1.42 -3.89 -3.66
C THR A 56 2.58 -4.36 -2.79
N ASP A 57 3.55 -3.47 -2.52
CA ASP A 57 4.81 -3.82 -1.89
C ASP A 57 5.31 -2.74 -0.92
N LEU A 58 5.93 -3.18 0.17
CA LEU A 58 6.65 -2.32 1.11
C LEU A 58 8.12 -2.73 1.15
N TYR A 59 9.02 -1.80 0.82
CA TYR A 59 10.46 -1.97 0.94
C TYR A 59 10.99 -1.13 2.10
N ALA A 60 11.88 -1.71 2.90
CA ALA A 60 12.57 -1.03 3.99
C ALA A 60 14.03 -1.46 4.03
N PHE A 61 14.95 -0.51 3.86
CA PHE A 61 16.39 -0.79 3.85
C PHE A 61 17.20 0.40 4.34
N VAL A 62 18.40 0.15 4.85
CA VAL A 62 19.36 1.22 5.17
C VAL A 62 19.72 1.94 3.88
N SER A 63 19.55 3.26 3.84
CA SER A 63 19.76 4.03 2.61
C SER A 63 21.21 3.90 2.15
N PRO A 64 21.46 3.51 0.89
CA PRO A 64 22.83 3.37 0.37
C PRO A 64 23.55 4.73 0.28
N ASP A 65 22.79 5.81 0.10
CA ASP A 65 23.33 7.17 -0.04
C ASP A 65 23.43 7.90 1.31
N SER A 66 22.69 7.44 2.32
CA SER A 66 22.71 7.96 3.70
C SER A 66 22.63 6.81 4.72
N PRO A 67 23.75 6.14 5.04
CA PRO A 67 23.75 4.90 5.84
C PRO A 67 23.25 5.04 7.30
N ASP A 68 23.04 6.25 7.78
CA ASP A 68 22.41 6.58 9.06
C ASP A 68 20.88 6.68 9.00
N MET A 69 20.29 6.56 7.81
CA MET A 69 18.85 6.62 7.56
C MET A 69 18.30 5.30 7.02
N VAL A 70 16.99 5.10 7.21
CA VAL A 70 16.23 4.01 6.58
C VAL A 70 15.37 4.62 5.49
N THR A 71 15.42 4.02 4.30
CA THR A 71 14.49 4.30 3.21
C THR A 71 13.30 3.36 3.32
N PHE A 72 12.11 3.95 3.29
CA PHE A 72 10.85 3.23 3.13
C PHE A 72 10.25 3.57 1.76
N ILE A 73 9.73 2.55 1.07
CA ILE A 73 8.99 2.69 -0.18
C ILE A 73 7.71 1.87 -0.04
N ASP A 74 6.55 2.52 -0.11
CA ASP A 74 5.23 1.90 -0.06
C ASP A 74 4.58 2.11 -1.43
N ASN A 75 4.46 1.03 -2.20
CA ASN A 75 3.86 1.03 -3.52
C ASN A 75 2.37 0.75 -3.40
N THR A 76 1.58 1.53 -4.14
CA THR A 76 0.13 1.38 -4.21
C THR A 76 -0.36 1.61 -5.63
N TRP A 77 -1.53 1.08 -5.95
CA TRP A 77 -2.15 1.16 -7.27
C TRP A 77 -1.28 0.52 -8.37
N PRO A 78 -1.37 -0.80 -8.59
CA PRO A 78 -0.60 -1.46 -9.66
C PRO A 78 -1.14 -1.15 -11.07
N PHE A 79 -0.32 -1.44 -12.09
CA PHE A 79 -0.68 -1.35 -13.52
C PHE A 79 -1.00 0.07 -14.01
N GLU A 80 -0.14 1.03 -13.68
CA GLU A 80 -0.34 2.44 -14.03
C GLU A 80 0.08 2.80 -15.48
N ASP A 81 -0.59 2.23 -16.49
CA ASP A 81 -0.28 2.46 -17.90
C ASP A 81 -0.39 3.96 -18.28
N PRO A 82 0.70 4.60 -18.77
CA PRO A 82 0.68 5.97 -19.27
C PRO A 82 -0.34 6.25 -20.38
N ALA A 83 -0.74 5.24 -21.15
CA ALA A 83 -1.78 5.35 -22.17
C ALA A 83 -3.22 5.36 -21.60
N GLY A 84 -3.39 5.14 -20.29
CA GLY A 84 -4.67 5.05 -19.58
C GLY A 84 -5.46 6.35 -19.42
N GLY A 85 -5.09 7.43 -20.13
CA GLY A 85 -5.82 8.69 -20.11
C GLY A 85 -7.30 8.55 -20.53
N PRO A 86 -8.17 9.51 -20.18
CA PRO A 86 -7.87 10.84 -19.64
C PRO A 86 -7.83 10.92 -18.10
N ASN A 87 -8.12 9.82 -17.40
CA ASN A 87 -8.11 9.74 -15.95
C ASN A 87 -6.79 9.11 -15.50
N PHE A 88 -5.82 9.97 -15.22
CA PHE A 88 -4.52 9.53 -14.70
C PHE A 88 -4.58 9.18 -13.22
N PHE A 89 -3.55 8.48 -12.76
CA PHE A 89 -3.43 7.89 -11.44
C PHE A 89 -3.21 8.96 -10.36
N LYS A 90 -4.01 8.90 -9.30
CA LYS A 90 -4.00 9.88 -8.21
C LYS A 90 -4.16 9.17 -6.87
N PHE A 91 -3.46 9.61 -5.84
CA PHE A 91 -3.72 9.07 -4.51
C PHE A 91 -5.15 9.42 -4.06
N SER A 92 -5.78 8.55 -3.28
CA SER A 92 -7.10 8.79 -2.71
C SER A 92 -7.03 9.91 -1.66
N GLU A 93 -8.01 10.81 -1.69
CA GLU A 93 -8.17 11.87 -0.68
C GLU A 93 -8.96 11.40 0.54
N ASP A 94 -9.64 10.26 0.42
CA ASP A 94 -10.46 9.66 1.49
C ASP A 94 -9.68 8.60 2.29
N ALA A 95 -8.36 8.48 2.04
CA ALA A 95 -7.48 7.48 2.62
C ALA A 95 -6.36 8.08 3.47
N ARG A 96 -5.80 7.25 4.34
CA ARG A 96 -4.58 7.54 5.10
C ARG A 96 -3.56 6.45 4.81
N TYR A 97 -2.51 6.82 4.09
CA TYR A 97 -1.42 5.93 3.75
C TYR A 97 -0.46 5.93 4.95
N ASN A 98 -0.36 4.79 5.63
CA ASN A 98 0.39 4.69 6.88
C ASN A 98 1.49 3.64 6.77
N ILE A 99 2.72 4.04 7.09
CA ILE A 99 3.79 3.10 7.42
C ILE A 99 3.86 3.01 8.94
N ASN A 100 3.57 1.81 9.46
CA ASN A 100 3.58 1.50 10.88
C ASN A 100 4.88 0.79 11.25
N ILE A 101 5.61 1.34 12.22
CA ILE A 101 6.91 0.84 12.67
C ILE A 101 6.76 0.38 14.11
N ASP A 102 6.92 -0.93 14.32
CA ASP A 102 7.15 -1.54 15.62
C ASP A 102 8.66 -1.73 15.81
N SER A 103 9.23 -1.06 16.80
CA SER A 103 10.67 -1.06 17.10
C SER A 103 11.02 -1.92 18.31
N ASN A 104 10.02 -2.51 18.98
CA ASN A 104 10.19 -3.23 20.24
C ASN A 104 9.66 -4.69 20.20
N GLY A 105 8.91 -5.05 19.16
CA GLY A 105 8.41 -6.40 18.88
C GLY A 105 7.11 -6.75 19.61
N ASP A 106 6.34 -5.79 20.10
CA ASP A 106 5.05 -6.02 20.77
C ASP A 106 3.84 -6.02 19.83
N ALA A 107 4.08 -5.93 18.51
CA ALA A 107 3.10 -5.86 17.44
C ALA A 107 2.20 -4.61 17.50
N LYS A 108 2.66 -3.52 18.12
CA LYS A 108 2.00 -2.21 18.09
C LYS A 108 2.95 -1.19 17.48
N PRO A 109 2.44 -0.26 16.66
CA PRO A 109 3.29 0.80 16.13
C PRO A 109 3.78 1.72 17.25
N ASP A 110 5.10 1.81 17.40
CA ASP A 110 5.76 2.86 18.18
C ASP A 110 5.74 4.19 17.42
N ILE A 111 5.92 4.11 16.10
CA ILE A 111 5.94 5.24 15.16
C ILE A 111 5.03 4.92 13.98
N THR A 112 4.18 5.87 13.60
CA THR A 112 3.47 5.85 12.32
C THR A 112 3.85 7.07 11.51
N TYR A 113 4.31 6.87 10.28
CA TYR A 113 4.35 7.93 9.27
C TYR A 113 3.08 7.88 8.45
N ARG A 114 2.41 9.03 8.30
CA ARG A 114 1.11 9.14 7.63
C ARG A 114 1.16 10.17 6.52
N TRP A 115 0.75 9.77 5.33
CA TRP A 115 0.48 10.65 4.19
C TRP A 115 -1.02 10.82 4.02
N THR A 116 -1.46 12.06 3.86
CA THR A 116 -2.85 12.41 3.48
C THR A 116 -2.79 13.37 2.30
N PHE A 117 -3.54 13.06 1.24
CA PHE A 117 -3.46 13.75 -0.03
C PHE A 117 -4.60 14.75 -0.23
N THR A 118 -4.38 15.75 -1.06
CA THR A 118 -5.38 16.74 -1.46
C THR A 118 -5.20 17.09 -2.93
N THR A 119 -6.30 17.14 -3.67
CA THR A 119 -6.33 17.43 -5.09
C THR A 119 -6.80 18.85 -5.34
N THR A 120 -6.06 19.56 -6.20
CA THR A 120 -6.54 20.79 -6.85
C THR A 120 -6.86 20.47 -8.30
N ASP A 121 -8.14 20.53 -8.66
CA ASP A 121 -8.61 20.35 -10.04
C ASP A 121 -9.07 21.68 -10.65
N LYS A 122 -8.30 22.17 -11.63
CA LYS A 122 -8.57 23.41 -12.38
C LYS A 122 -9.24 23.16 -13.73
N ARG A 123 -9.58 21.92 -14.07
CA ARG A 123 -10.21 21.57 -15.35
C ARG A 123 -11.67 22.05 -15.43
N GLY A 124 -12.34 22.09 -14.27
CA GLY A 124 -13.75 22.48 -14.19
C GLY A 124 -14.64 21.61 -15.09
N LEU A 125 -15.58 22.26 -15.79
CA LEU A 125 -16.39 21.60 -16.82
C LEU A 125 -15.89 21.90 -18.25
N ASP A 126 -14.78 22.62 -18.38
CA ASP A 126 -14.31 23.19 -19.64
C ASP A 126 -13.41 22.22 -20.42
N THR A 127 -12.82 21.24 -19.73
CA THR A 127 -11.93 20.25 -20.34
C THR A 127 -11.84 18.98 -19.50
N PHE A 128 -11.46 17.87 -20.13
CA PHE A 128 -11.07 16.63 -19.44
C PHE A 128 -9.54 16.46 -19.39
N LEU A 129 -8.78 17.31 -20.08
CA LEU A 129 -7.34 17.20 -20.23
C LEU A 129 -6.61 17.42 -18.89
N TYR A 130 -5.60 16.60 -18.63
CA TYR A 130 -4.75 16.72 -17.44
C TYR A 130 -3.92 18.02 -17.43
N ASN A 131 -3.50 18.45 -18.61
CA ASN A 131 -2.79 19.69 -18.86
C ASN A 131 -3.22 20.30 -20.21
N ASN A 132 -3.17 21.62 -20.35
CA ASN A 132 -3.58 22.35 -21.56
C ASN A 132 -2.40 22.99 -22.33
N GLY A 133 -1.21 22.41 -22.17
CA GLY A 133 0.04 22.83 -22.80
C GLY A 133 1.21 22.08 -22.17
N PRO A 134 2.44 22.27 -22.66
CA PRO A 134 3.62 21.69 -22.04
C PRO A 134 3.71 22.05 -20.56
N VAL A 135 4.09 21.09 -19.73
CA VAL A 135 4.34 21.23 -18.29
C VAL A 135 5.83 21.08 -18.09
N THR A 136 6.51 22.18 -17.75
CA THR A 136 7.97 22.17 -17.50
C THR A 136 8.32 22.39 -16.03
N SER A 137 7.31 22.57 -15.17
CA SER A 137 7.45 22.59 -13.71
C SER A 137 6.18 22.05 -13.06
N ILE A 138 6.29 21.46 -11.86
CA ILE A 138 5.13 21.04 -11.06
C ILE A 138 4.19 22.22 -10.70
N ASN A 139 4.71 23.44 -10.73
CA ASN A 139 3.96 24.66 -10.45
C ASN A 139 3.37 25.32 -11.70
N ASP A 140 3.57 24.75 -12.88
CA ASP A 140 3.11 25.33 -14.14
C ASP A 140 1.59 25.55 -14.16
N ALA A 141 1.15 26.64 -14.80
CA ALA A 141 -0.26 26.98 -14.92
C ALA A 141 -0.98 26.05 -15.90
N THR A 142 -0.23 25.41 -16.79
CA THR A 142 -0.74 24.45 -17.77
C THR A 142 -1.10 23.11 -17.16
N LEU A 143 -0.56 22.77 -15.98
CA LEU A 143 -0.91 21.57 -15.22
C LEU A 143 -2.22 21.81 -14.44
N LEU A 144 -3.31 21.19 -14.91
CA LEU A 144 -4.66 21.48 -14.44
C LEU A 144 -5.10 20.60 -13.26
N LEU A 145 -4.59 19.37 -13.15
CA LEU A 145 -4.79 18.50 -12.00
C LEU A 145 -3.49 18.41 -11.20
N LYS A 146 -3.53 18.75 -9.91
CA LYS A 146 -2.37 18.68 -9.01
C LYS A 146 -2.76 17.97 -7.73
N GLN A 147 -1.82 17.22 -7.15
CA GLN A 147 -1.96 16.73 -5.79
C GLN A 147 -0.83 17.25 -4.90
N THR A 148 -1.18 17.51 -3.65
CA THR A 148 -0.23 17.73 -2.57
C THR A 148 -0.50 16.72 -1.45
N TYR A 149 0.44 16.60 -0.52
CA TYR A 149 0.27 15.80 0.68
C TYR A 149 0.77 16.49 1.93
N THR A 150 0.18 16.10 3.06
CA THR A 150 0.71 16.32 4.40
C THR A 150 1.38 15.04 4.86
N LEU A 151 2.62 15.13 5.36
CA LEU A 151 3.32 14.04 6.04
C LEU A 151 3.32 14.30 7.54
N GLU A 152 2.77 13.36 8.31
CA GLU A 152 2.75 13.42 9.77
C GLU A 152 3.55 12.27 10.38
N LYS A 153 4.27 12.54 11.46
CA LYS A 153 4.81 11.52 12.37
C LYS A 153 3.91 11.42 13.60
N ILE A 154 3.47 10.22 13.92
CA ILE A 154 2.68 9.91 15.12
C ILE A 154 3.52 9.01 16.01
N GLU A 155 3.85 9.47 17.22
CA GLU A 155 4.72 8.77 18.16
C GLU A 155 4.27 9.08 19.59
N GLY A 156 4.11 8.05 20.43
CA GLY A 156 3.67 8.24 21.82
C GLY A 156 2.33 8.98 21.98
N GLY A 157 1.43 8.83 21.00
CA GLY A 157 0.13 9.52 20.97
C GLY A 157 0.17 11.00 20.56
N LYS A 158 1.35 11.51 20.17
CA LYS A 158 1.51 12.87 19.64
C LYS A 158 1.66 12.85 18.13
N THR A 159 0.86 13.65 17.44
CA THR A 159 1.03 13.92 16.00
C THR A 159 1.92 15.15 15.80
N THR A 160 2.88 15.04 14.89
CA THR A 160 3.76 16.14 14.46
C THR A 160 3.77 16.20 12.94
N THR A 161 3.34 17.31 12.36
CA THR A 161 3.43 17.55 10.93
C THR A 161 4.88 17.78 10.53
N LEU A 162 5.40 16.94 9.64
CA LEU A 162 6.75 17.04 9.09
C LEU A 162 6.77 17.84 7.79
N LEU A 163 5.77 17.62 6.94
CA LEU A 163 5.56 18.37 5.69
C LEU A 163 4.10 18.77 5.57
N GLN A 164 3.86 19.98 5.07
CA GLN A 164 2.54 20.49 4.73
C GLN A 164 2.56 20.95 3.28
N ASP A 165 1.52 20.59 2.52
CA ASP A 165 1.35 20.96 1.11
C ASP A 165 2.54 20.56 0.21
N ALA A 166 3.21 19.44 0.53
CA ALA A 166 4.30 18.93 -0.29
C ALA A 166 3.75 18.41 -1.63
N PRO A 167 4.42 18.67 -2.77
CA PRO A 167 3.93 18.28 -4.08
C PRO A 167 4.00 16.77 -4.33
N VAL A 168 2.98 16.25 -5.01
CA VAL A 168 3.04 14.95 -5.68
C VAL A 168 3.54 15.16 -7.11
N ALA A 169 4.45 14.32 -7.59
CA ALA A 169 4.85 14.35 -8.99
C ALA A 169 3.62 14.06 -9.88
N PRO A 170 3.36 14.89 -10.91
CA PRO A 170 2.22 14.64 -11.80
C PRO A 170 2.42 13.33 -12.55
N SER A 171 1.34 12.69 -13.00
CA SER A 171 1.43 11.47 -13.82
C SER A 171 2.12 11.75 -15.16
N ASN A 172 2.85 10.79 -15.73
CA ASN A 172 3.54 10.98 -17.00
C ASN A 172 2.57 10.92 -18.19
N VAL A 173 2.12 12.08 -18.68
CA VAL A 173 1.20 12.20 -19.83
C VAL A 173 1.94 12.12 -21.18
N GLY A 174 3.22 11.76 -21.18
CA GLY A 174 4.04 11.58 -22.37
C GLY A 174 4.77 12.84 -22.83
N ALA A 175 5.74 12.65 -23.73
CA ALA A 175 6.76 13.65 -24.06
C ALA A 175 6.23 14.96 -24.67
N ALA A 176 5.05 14.95 -25.31
CA ALA A 176 4.44 16.17 -25.83
C ALA A 176 3.92 17.09 -24.71
N SER A 177 3.41 16.49 -23.64
CA SER A 177 2.92 17.19 -22.45
C SER A 177 4.05 17.48 -21.46
N MET A 178 4.94 16.52 -21.24
CA MET A 178 5.99 16.55 -20.23
C MET A 178 7.34 16.21 -20.87
N PRO A 179 7.97 17.16 -21.58
CA PRO A 179 9.17 16.90 -22.37
C PRO A 179 10.39 16.51 -21.51
N ASP A 180 10.41 16.93 -20.24
CA ASP A 180 11.42 16.53 -19.25
C ASP A 180 10.73 16.07 -17.96
N TYR A 181 10.19 14.86 -17.99
CA TYR A 181 9.51 14.29 -16.82
C TYR A 181 10.46 14.02 -15.64
N SER A 182 11.75 13.78 -15.91
CA SER A 182 12.74 13.58 -14.85
C SER A 182 12.89 14.85 -14.00
N ALA A 183 12.94 16.03 -14.63
CA ALA A 183 12.95 17.30 -13.92
C ALA A 183 11.69 17.48 -13.05
N LEU A 184 10.50 17.17 -13.58
CA LEU A 184 9.25 17.24 -12.82
C LEU A 184 9.27 16.33 -11.59
N ARG A 185 9.77 15.10 -11.73
CA ARG A 185 9.90 14.14 -10.64
C ARG A 185 10.88 14.63 -9.57
N GLN A 186 11.99 15.26 -9.98
CA GLN A 186 12.95 15.84 -9.05
C GLN A 186 12.38 17.03 -8.27
N GLU A 187 11.59 17.90 -8.91
CA GLU A 187 10.90 19.02 -8.24
C GLU A 187 9.92 18.56 -7.16
N ALA A 188 9.42 17.32 -7.23
CA ALA A 188 8.51 16.75 -6.23
C ALA A 188 9.21 16.18 -4.98
N ILE A 189 10.54 16.05 -4.99
CA ILE A 189 11.30 15.58 -3.82
C ILE A 189 11.35 16.70 -2.79
N THR A 190 10.73 16.47 -1.63
CA THR A 190 10.60 17.48 -0.57
C THR A 190 11.46 17.09 0.63
N GLY A 191 12.42 17.94 0.99
CA GLY A 191 13.25 17.74 2.19
C GLY A 191 12.44 17.90 3.47
N VAL A 192 12.76 17.09 4.48
CA VAL A 192 12.11 17.13 5.80
C VAL A 192 13.01 17.85 6.81
N ASP A 193 12.43 18.76 7.60
CA ASP A 193 13.14 19.45 8.66
C ASP A 193 13.71 18.44 9.69
N GLY A 194 15.00 18.57 9.99
CA GLY A 194 15.71 17.61 10.84
C GLY A 194 16.38 16.46 10.07
N GLY A 195 16.19 16.38 8.75
CA GLY A 195 16.90 15.46 7.86
C GLY A 195 15.97 14.51 7.10
N GLY A 196 16.45 14.01 5.96
CA GLY A 196 15.71 13.12 5.06
C GLY A 196 14.88 13.88 4.02
N ALA A 197 14.15 13.12 3.21
CA ALA A 197 13.27 13.63 2.17
C ALA A 197 12.08 12.69 1.97
N SER A 198 11.01 13.22 1.39
CA SER A 198 9.80 12.49 1.01
C SER A 198 9.48 12.75 -0.45
N PHE A 199 8.99 11.73 -1.14
CA PHE A 199 8.56 11.77 -2.52
C PHE A 199 7.24 10.99 -2.65
N ALA A 200 6.33 11.49 -3.48
CA ALA A 200 5.12 10.78 -3.86
C ALA A 200 4.85 11.00 -5.36
N GLY A 201 4.45 9.94 -6.06
CA GLY A 201 4.13 9.96 -7.49
C GLY A 201 4.51 8.64 -8.15
N GLN A 202 4.20 8.53 -9.45
CA GLN A 202 4.43 7.30 -10.20
C GLN A 202 5.91 6.91 -10.21
N ALA A 203 6.15 5.62 -10.05
CA ALA A 203 7.46 5.01 -10.17
C ALA A 203 7.31 3.64 -10.83
N ASP A 204 8.30 3.28 -11.63
CA ASP A 204 8.42 1.95 -12.20
C ASP A 204 8.80 0.97 -11.06
N ASP A 205 8.09 -0.14 -10.92
CA ASP A 205 8.33 -1.10 -9.84
C ASP A 205 9.53 -1.99 -10.19
N PRO A 206 10.57 -2.09 -9.35
CA PRO A 206 11.66 -3.03 -9.59
C PRO A 206 11.23 -4.51 -9.55
N PHE A 207 10.04 -4.82 -9.05
CA PHE A 207 9.44 -6.15 -9.08
C PHE A 207 8.82 -6.44 -10.45
N PHE A 208 9.45 -7.37 -11.18
CA PHE A 208 8.97 -7.87 -12.47
C PHE A 208 8.26 -9.22 -12.30
N LEU A 209 7.04 -9.34 -12.83
CA LEU A 209 6.29 -10.59 -12.93
C LEU A 209 5.61 -10.72 -14.30
N ASP A 210 6.02 -11.71 -15.12
CA ASP A 210 5.34 -12.02 -16.39
C ASP A 210 4.03 -12.76 -16.12
N LEU A 211 2.92 -12.03 -16.14
CA LEU A 211 1.59 -12.55 -15.83
C LEU A 211 1.01 -13.47 -16.93
N ARG A 212 1.65 -13.60 -18.09
CA ARG A 212 1.31 -14.62 -19.08
C ARG A 212 1.65 -16.03 -18.63
N ILE A 213 2.25 -16.21 -17.45
CA ILE A 213 2.20 -17.50 -16.76
C ILE A 213 0.74 -18.02 -16.61
N PHE A 214 -0.24 -17.12 -16.55
CA PHE A 214 -1.66 -17.49 -16.60
C PHE A 214 -2.17 -17.86 -18.01
N ASP A 215 -1.40 -17.71 -19.08
CA ASP A 215 -1.77 -18.22 -20.40
C ASP A 215 -1.89 -19.74 -20.42
N LEU A 216 -1.24 -20.44 -19.48
CA LEU A 216 -1.52 -21.85 -19.19
C LEU A 216 -2.99 -22.14 -18.85
N LEU A 217 -3.73 -21.15 -18.35
CA LEU A 217 -5.19 -21.17 -18.16
C LEU A 217 -5.97 -20.55 -19.32
N TYR A 218 -5.41 -19.58 -20.05
CA TYR A 218 -6.14 -18.79 -21.07
C TYR A 218 -5.96 -19.23 -22.53
N GLY A 219 -5.02 -20.12 -22.86
CA GLY A 219 -4.89 -20.63 -24.24
C GLY A 219 -3.58 -21.32 -24.62
N GLY A 220 -2.55 -21.25 -23.79
CA GLY A 220 -1.29 -21.99 -23.92
C GLY A 220 -0.35 -21.53 -25.02
N ASP A 221 -0.56 -20.33 -25.60
CA ASP A 221 0.36 -19.74 -26.56
C ASP A 221 1.37 -18.84 -25.84
N LEU A 222 2.64 -19.24 -25.87
CA LEU A 222 3.75 -18.56 -25.20
C LEU A 222 4.64 -17.80 -26.18
N SER A 223 4.18 -17.55 -27.41
CA SER A 223 4.99 -16.91 -28.45
C SER A 223 5.26 -15.42 -28.21
N GLU A 224 4.52 -14.79 -27.30
CA GLU A 224 4.67 -13.36 -26.95
C GLU A 224 5.53 -13.12 -25.70
N THR A 225 6.00 -14.17 -24.97
CA THR A 225 6.79 -14.03 -23.72
C THR A 225 7.97 -13.07 -23.85
N GLY A 226 8.17 -12.19 -22.86
CA GLY A 226 9.23 -11.17 -22.82
C GLY A 226 8.78 -9.72 -22.92
N ASP A 227 7.50 -9.44 -23.23
CA ASP A 227 6.91 -8.10 -23.08
C ASP A 227 6.53 -7.81 -21.63
N ASP A 228 6.81 -6.58 -21.21
CA ASP A 228 6.40 -6.02 -19.93
C ASP A 228 4.92 -5.62 -19.99
N THR A 229 4.12 -6.18 -19.09
CA THR A 229 2.66 -5.97 -19.04
C THR A 229 2.21 -5.44 -17.69
N LEU A 230 3.15 -4.96 -16.89
CA LEU A 230 2.93 -4.27 -15.61
C LEU A 230 3.07 -2.76 -15.78
#